data_AF-A0A7I7NVC6-F1
#
_entry.id   AF-A0A7I7NVC6-F1
#
_cell.length_a   1.000
_cell.length_b   1.000
_cell.length_c   1.000
_cell.angle_alpha   90.00
_cell.angle_beta   90.00
_cell.angle_gamma   90.00
#
_symmetry.space_group_name_H-M   'P 1'
#
loop_
_entity.id
_entity.type
_entity.pdbx_description
1 polymer ?
#
loop_
_entity_poly.entity_id
_entity_poly.type
_entity_poly.pdbx_seq_one_letter_code
_entity_poly.pdbx_strand_id
1 'polypeptide(L)'
;MELCGRFAVTTDPALLAQKIKAIDEATGASESAGAPNYNVAPTSTVATVVRRHSDPDDEPTRRVRLMRWGLVPWAKAGADGAPETKGPMLINARADKVTTSPAFRSSAKSKRCLIPMDGYYEWRVNDAVAGKKSRKTPFFMYREDGEPLFMAGLWSVWKPARRRRPAELHHHHHRCARGAGRDP
;
A
#
# COMPACT_ATOMS: atom_id res chain seq x y z
N MET A 1 5.00 -22.61 5.21
CA MET A 1 4.87 -21.42 6.05
C MET A 1 3.59 -20.72 5.66
N GLU A 2 2.63 -20.68 6.59
CA GLU A 2 1.51 -19.74 6.47
C GLU A 2 2.11 -18.33 6.40
N LEU A 3 1.52 -17.47 5.59
CA LEU A 3 2.00 -16.12 5.38
C LEU A 3 1.53 -15.25 6.56
N CYS A 4 2.42 -14.45 7.15
CA CYS A 4 2.08 -13.54 8.25
C CYS A 4 0.91 -12.63 7.85
N GLY A 5 -0.20 -12.76 8.58
CA GLY A 5 -1.45 -12.07 8.28
C GLY A 5 -1.86 -11.03 9.31
N ARG A 6 -1.20 -10.97 10.47
CA ARG A 6 -1.53 -10.07 11.59
C ARG A 6 -0.27 -9.66 12.34
N PHE A 7 -0.21 -8.41 12.79
CA PHE A 7 0.89 -7.93 13.63
C PHE A 7 0.42 -6.89 14.65
N ALA A 8 1.30 -6.53 15.59
CA ALA A 8 1.07 -5.50 16.59
C ALA A 8 2.04 -4.33 16.37
N VAL A 9 1.53 -3.11 16.52
CA VAL A 9 2.32 -1.89 16.55
C VAL A 9 1.71 -0.92 17.56
N THR A 10 2.48 -0.62 18.58
CA THR A 10 2.10 0.27 19.69
C THR A 10 2.90 1.56 19.69
N THR A 11 4.01 1.58 18.95
CA THR A 11 4.87 2.75 18.81
C THR A 11 4.19 3.84 17.99
N ASP A 12 4.11 5.04 18.56
CA ASP A 12 3.67 6.26 17.86
C ASP A 12 4.61 6.56 16.67
N PRO A 13 4.07 6.76 15.44
CA PRO A 13 4.85 7.16 14.27
C PRO A 13 5.78 8.38 14.50
N ALA A 14 5.36 9.36 15.32
CA ALA A 14 6.17 10.54 15.62
C ALA A 14 7.38 10.19 16.50
N LEU A 15 7.16 9.36 17.54
CA LEU A 15 8.24 8.84 18.38
C LEU A 15 9.20 7.95 17.59
N LEU A 16 8.67 7.12 16.70
CA LEU A 16 9.47 6.33 15.78
C LEU A 16 10.35 7.23 14.90
N ALA A 17 9.77 8.28 14.31
CA ALA A 17 10.49 9.21 13.45
C ALA A 17 11.67 9.86 14.19
N GLN A 18 11.46 10.30 15.43
CA GLN A 18 12.53 10.81 16.29
C GLN A 18 13.62 9.77 16.54
N LYS A 19 13.23 8.54 16.95
CA LYS A 19 14.16 7.45 17.26
C LYS A 19 15.07 7.10 16.09
N ILE A 20 14.55 7.10 14.87
CA ILE A 20 15.30 6.71 13.66
C ILE A 20 15.89 7.89 12.87
N LYS A 21 15.76 9.11 13.39
CA LYS A 21 16.14 10.38 12.72
C LYS A 21 15.52 10.50 11.32
N ALA A 22 14.20 10.35 11.25
CA ALA A 22 13.40 10.47 10.05
C ALA A 22 12.52 11.72 10.07
N ILE A 23 12.17 12.20 8.89
CA ILE A 23 11.10 13.18 8.70
C ILE A 23 9.76 12.50 8.97
N ASP A 24 8.95 13.09 9.83
CA ASP A 24 7.59 12.63 10.07
C ASP A 24 6.63 13.19 9.01
N GLU A 25 6.12 12.31 8.15
CA GLU A 25 5.05 12.61 7.18
C GLU A 25 3.76 11.83 7.51
N ALA A 26 3.62 11.32 8.74
CA ALA A 26 2.41 10.67 9.23
C ALA A 26 1.35 11.68 9.70
N THR A 27 1.71 12.96 9.79
CA THR A 27 0.94 14.10 10.36
C THR A 27 -0.37 14.46 9.63
N GLY A 28 -0.73 13.76 8.56
CA GLY A 28 -1.96 14.00 7.78
C GLY A 28 -3.08 12.97 7.97
N ALA A 29 -2.91 11.97 8.86
CA ALA A 29 -3.94 10.98 9.14
C ALA A 29 -4.68 11.28 10.45
N SER A 30 -5.94 10.81 10.51
CA SER A 30 -6.81 10.82 11.71
C SER A 30 -6.03 10.55 13.00
N GLU A 31 -6.46 11.15 14.12
CA GLU A 31 -5.89 10.96 15.47
C GLU A 31 -5.67 9.48 15.86
N SER A 32 -6.41 8.56 15.24
CA SER A 32 -6.26 7.11 15.41
C SER A 32 -4.95 6.52 14.84
N ALA A 33 -4.22 7.24 13.97
CA ALA A 33 -3.03 6.71 13.29
C ALA A 33 -1.81 6.57 14.21
N GLY A 34 -1.80 7.24 15.36
CA GLY A 34 -0.79 7.10 16.41
C GLY A 34 -1.24 6.21 17.58
N ALA A 35 -2.48 5.73 17.58
CA ALA A 35 -2.99 4.90 18.67
C ALA A 35 -2.40 3.47 18.60
N PRO A 36 -2.09 2.85 19.75
CA PRO A 36 -1.62 1.48 19.79
C PRO A 36 -2.61 0.51 19.14
N ASN A 37 -2.10 -0.34 18.24
CA ASN A 37 -2.88 -1.37 17.57
C ASN A 37 -2.24 -2.75 17.75
N TYR A 38 -2.82 -3.55 18.65
CA TYR A 38 -2.39 -4.92 18.96
C TYR A 38 -2.88 -5.96 17.93
N ASN A 39 -3.63 -5.53 16.92
CA ASN A 39 -4.25 -6.44 15.97
C ASN A 39 -4.40 -5.78 14.60
N VAL A 40 -3.28 -5.39 14.01
CA VAL A 40 -3.23 -4.88 12.65
C VAL A 40 -3.60 -6.00 11.70
N ALA A 41 -4.61 -5.75 10.86
CA ALA A 41 -5.11 -6.67 9.87
C ALA A 41 -4.71 -6.20 8.45
N PRO A 42 -4.79 -7.08 7.44
CA PRO A 42 -4.62 -6.66 6.06
C PRO A 42 -5.57 -5.51 5.73
N THR A 43 -5.15 -4.65 4.81
CA THR A 43 -5.84 -3.41 4.40
C THR A 43 -5.81 -2.25 5.39
N SER A 44 -5.41 -2.49 6.65
CA SER A 44 -5.16 -1.41 7.60
C SER A 44 -4.09 -0.44 7.09
N THR A 45 -4.22 0.82 7.45
CA THR A 45 -3.17 1.83 7.26
C THR A 45 -2.12 1.66 8.35
N VAL A 46 -0.86 1.56 7.96
CA VAL A 46 0.27 1.26 8.86
C VAL A 46 1.42 2.23 8.61
N ALA A 47 2.19 2.52 9.65
CA ALA A 47 3.43 3.27 9.52
C ALA A 47 4.46 2.47 8.71
N THR A 48 5.20 3.16 7.87
CA THR A 48 6.27 2.60 7.04
C THR A 48 7.42 3.59 7.01
N VAL A 49 8.64 3.07 6.93
CA VAL A 49 9.85 3.87 6.75
C VAL A 49 10.31 3.72 5.31
N VAL A 50 10.45 4.85 4.62
CA VAL A 50 11.04 4.92 3.27
C VAL A 50 12.26 5.81 3.27
N ARG A 51 13.15 5.60 2.30
CA ARG A 51 14.26 6.51 2.02
C ARG A 51 14.00 7.22 0.70
N ARG A 52 13.97 8.55 0.70
CA ARG A 52 13.60 9.35 -0.48
C ARG A 52 14.29 10.71 -0.51
N HIS A 53 14.69 11.11 -1.71
CA HIS A 53 15.12 12.46 -2.05
C HIS A 53 13.95 13.46 -1.95
N SER A 54 14.23 14.67 -1.43
CA SER A 54 13.32 15.82 -1.58
C SER A 54 13.43 16.39 -2.99
N ASP A 55 14.66 16.71 -3.37
CA ASP A 55 15.07 17.13 -4.71
C ASP A 55 16.00 16.06 -5.33
N PRO A 56 15.98 15.83 -6.65
CA PRO A 56 16.90 14.90 -7.33
C PRO A 56 18.37 14.97 -6.90
N ASP A 57 18.88 16.15 -6.56
CA ASP A 57 20.30 16.38 -6.28
C ASP A 57 20.67 16.29 -4.78
N ASP A 58 19.68 16.12 -3.90
CA ASP A 58 19.90 16.04 -2.44
C ASP A 58 20.25 14.63 -1.95
N GLU A 59 20.79 14.54 -0.73
CA GLU A 59 20.91 13.25 -0.04
C GLU A 59 19.54 12.70 0.37
N PRO A 60 19.27 11.39 0.19
CA PRO A 60 17.97 10.83 0.49
C PRO A 60 17.79 10.61 1.99
N THR A 61 16.73 11.20 2.53
CA THR A 61 16.37 11.15 3.95
C THR A 61 15.39 10.01 4.25
N ARG A 62 15.40 9.54 5.51
CA ARG A 62 14.39 8.60 6.01
C ARG A 62 13.10 9.37 6.27
N ARG A 63 11.96 8.76 5.93
CA ARG A 63 10.64 9.34 6.15
C ARG A 63 9.68 8.29 6.71
N VAL A 64 8.92 8.66 7.72
CA VAL A 64 7.82 7.86 8.24
C VAL A 64 6.56 8.28 7.50
N ARG A 65 5.89 7.32 6.84
CA ARG A 65 4.65 7.55 6.08
C ARG A 65 3.63 6.48 6.39
N LEU A 66 2.36 6.86 6.31
CA LEU A 66 1.25 5.94 6.46
C LEU A 66 0.87 5.35 5.09
N MET A 67 0.82 4.02 5.02
CA MET A 67 0.48 3.28 3.80
C MET A 67 -0.49 2.14 4.11
N ARG A 68 -1.35 1.82 3.14
CA ARG A 68 -2.23 0.65 3.22
C ARG A 68 -1.42 -0.64 3.16
N TRP A 69 -1.64 -1.57 4.09
CA TRP A 69 -1.08 -2.91 3.98
C TRP A 69 -1.83 -3.73 2.94
N GLY A 70 -1.14 -4.02 1.83
CA GLY A 70 -1.64 -4.78 0.70
C GLY A 70 -1.42 -4.00 -0.57
N LEU A 71 -0.52 -4.50 -1.41
CA LEU A 71 -0.08 -3.84 -2.64
C LEU A 71 -1.23 -3.82 -3.66
N VAL A 72 -1.41 -2.69 -4.33
CA VAL A 72 -2.46 -2.52 -5.35
C VAL A 72 -1.84 -2.08 -6.68
N PRO A 73 -1.16 -3.00 -7.38
CA PRO A 73 -0.50 -2.65 -8.62
C PRO A 73 -1.47 -2.81 -9.80
N TRP A 74 -1.52 -1.79 -10.68
CA TRP A 74 -2.30 -1.78 -11.94
C TRP A 74 -3.80 -2.07 -11.82
N ALA A 75 -4.41 -1.86 -10.65
CA ALA A 75 -5.86 -1.96 -10.51
C ALA A 75 -6.57 -0.96 -11.43
N LYS A 76 -7.73 -1.34 -11.98
CA LYS A 76 -8.61 -0.40 -12.67
C LYS A 76 -9.28 0.51 -11.64
N ALA A 77 -9.70 1.70 -12.07
CA ALA A 77 -10.53 2.55 -11.22
C ALA A 77 -11.97 1.99 -11.18
N GLY A 78 -12.52 1.84 -9.98
CA GLY A 78 -13.91 1.49 -9.73
C GLY A 78 -14.86 2.66 -10.03
N ALA A 79 -16.15 2.43 -9.81
CA ALA A 79 -17.20 3.42 -10.03
C ALA A 79 -17.04 4.66 -9.12
N ASP A 80 -16.48 4.45 -7.93
CA ASP A 80 -16.15 5.45 -6.91
C ASP A 80 -14.80 6.15 -7.14
N GLY A 81 -14.08 5.78 -8.21
CA GLY A 81 -12.75 6.32 -8.50
C GLY A 81 -11.61 5.73 -7.66
N ALA A 82 -11.90 4.81 -6.74
CA ALA A 82 -10.92 4.05 -5.97
C ALA A 82 -10.37 2.88 -6.81
N PRO A 83 -9.21 2.28 -6.46
CA PRO A 83 -8.75 1.09 -7.14
C PRO A 83 -9.70 -0.08 -6.89
N GLU A 84 -10.03 -0.84 -7.94
CA GLU A 84 -10.78 -2.07 -7.81
C GLU A 84 -9.91 -3.17 -7.18
N THR A 85 -10.24 -3.58 -5.94
CA THR A 85 -9.47 -4.56 -5.17
C THR A 85 -10.13 -5.93 -5.07
N LYS A 86 -10.93 -6.34 -6.07
CA LYS A 86 -11.65 -7.64 -6.07
C LYS A 86 -10.74 -8.86 -6.29
N GLY A 87 -9.47 -8.65 -6.67
CA GLY A 87 -8.48 -9.73 -6.86
C GLY A 87 -7.82 -10.21 -5.56
N PRO A 88 -6.90 -11.19 -5.66
CA PRO A 88 -6.13 -11.68 -4.52
C PRO A 88 -5.38 -10.54 -3.81
N MET A 89 -5.46 -10.52 -2.48
CA MET A 89 -4.83 -9.47 -1.69
C MET A 89 -3.32 -9.69 -1.62
N LEU A 90 -2.54 -8.75 -2.16
CA LEU A 90 -1.08 -8.82 -2.21
C LEU A 90 -0.47 -8.31 -0.90
N ILE A 91 -0.64 -9.07 0.18
CA ILE A 91 -0.18 -8.70 1.53
C ILE A 91 1.23 -9.18 1.86
N ASN A 92 1.71 -10.21 1.16
CA ASN A 92 3.02 -10.80 1.34
C ASN A 92 3.67 -11.10 -0.02
N ALA A 93 5.00 -10.98 -0.08
CA ALA A 93 5.80 -11.33 -1.25
C ALA A 93 6.87 -12.34 -0.84
N ARG A 94 6.93 -13.49 -1.53
CA ARG A 94 7.98 -14.47 -1.26
C ARG A 94 9.31 -13.97 -1.81
N ALA A 95 10.36 -14.03 -0.98
CA ALA A 95 11.68 -13.51 -1.31
C ALA A 95 12.32 -14.17 -2.54
N ASP A 96 12.03 -15.46 -2.77
CA ASP A 96 12.52 -16.24 -3.92
C ASP A 96 11.97 -15.75 -5.28
N LYS A 97 10.77 -15.13 -5.29
CA LYS A 97 10.08 -14.71 -6.51
C LYS A 97 9.86 -13.21 -6.61
N VAL A 98 10.31 -12.43 -5.63
CA VAL A 98 9.98 -10.99 -5.51
C VAL A 98 10.49 -10.17 -6.70
N THR A 99 11.62 -10.55 -7.29
CA THR A 99 12.26 -9.83 -8.40
C THR A 99 11.73 -10.24 -9.77
N THR A 100 11.07 -11.39 -9.89
CA THR A 100 10.56 -11.94 -11.16
C THR A 100 9.04 -11.85 -11.27
N SER A 101 8.33 -11.84 -10.14
CA SER A 101 6.88 -11.73 -10.08
C SER A 101 6.38 -10.45 -10.77
N PRO A 102 5.43 -10.54 -11.72
CA PRO A 102 4.83 -9.37 -12.34
C PRO A 102 4.33 -8.36 -11.31
N ALA A 103 3.72 -8.87 -10.22
CA ALA A 103 3.14 -8.11 -9.12
C ALA A 103 4.14 -7.26 -8.32
N PHE A 104 5.38 -7.75 -8.17
CA PHE A 104 6.33 -7.17 -7.21
C PHE A 104 7.59 -6.61 -7.86
N ARG A 105 7.98 -7.08 -9.05
CA ARG A 105 9.28 -6.75 -9.68
C ARG A 105 9.55 -5.26 -9.82
N SER A 106 8.53 -4.47 -10.17
CA SER A 106 8.66 -3.00 -10.29
C SER A 106 8.94 -2.34 -8.94
N SER A 107 8.22 -2.77 -7.89
CA SER A 107 8.44 -2.23 -6.55
C SER A 107 9.74 -2.74 -5.93
N ALA A 108 10.14 -3.98 -6.19
CA ALA A 108 11.41 -4.54 -5.71
C ALA A 108 12.62 -3.71 -6.18
N LYS A 109 12.56 -3.18 -7.41
CA LYS A 109 13.63 -2.39 -8.01
C LYS A 109 13.90 -1.08 -7.26
N SER A 110 12.86 -0.32 -6.90
CA SER A 110 13.04 1.06 -6.41
C SER A 110 12.07 1.52 -5.31
N LYS A 111 11.10 0.69 -4.90
CA LYS A 111 10.06 1.04 -3.93
C LYS A 111 10.07 0.08 -2.75
N ARG A 112 11.21 0.06 -2.05
CA ARG A 112 11.38 -0.67 -0.79
C ARG A 112 10.99 0.21 0.39
N CYS A 113 10.45 -0.40 1.42
CA CYS A 113 10.18 0.22 2.72
C CYS A 113 10.53 -0.74 3.85
N LEU A 114 10.61 -0.22 5.07
CA LEU A 114 10.60 -1.02 6.29
C LEU A 114 9.26 -0.84 6.98
N ILE A 115 8.72 -1.93 7.53
CA ILE A 115 7.48 -1.94 8.30
C ILE A 115 7.86 -2.16 9.76
N PRO A 116 7.82 -1.12 10.62
CA PRO A 116 8.03 -1.26 12.06
C PRO A 116 6.86 -2.02 12.70
N MET A 117 7.18 -2.88 13.67
CA MET A 117 6.19 -3.58 14.49
C MET A 117 6.81 -4.05 15.81
N ASP A 118 5.99 -4.27 16.82
CA ASP A 118 6.46 -4.85 18.08
C ASP A 118 6.62 -6.37 17.95
N GLY A 119 5.80 -6.97 17.09
CA GLY A 119 5.80 -8.39 16.80
C GLY A 119 4.68 -8.78 15.85
N TYR A 120 4.68 -10.04 15.44
CA TYR A 120 3.69 -10.58 14.51
C TYR A 120 3.08 -11.88 15.02
N TYR A 121 1.88 -12.20 14.55
CA TYR A 121 1.15 -13.39 14.94
C TYR A 121 1.27 -14.47 13.88
N GLU A 122 1.57 -15.68 14.32
CA GLU A 122 1.54 -16.89 13.49
C GLU A 122 0.65 -17.95 14.14
N TRP A 123 0.00 -18.76 13.30
CA TRP A 123 -0.90 -19.81 13.77
C TRP A 123 -0.27 -21.18 13.54
N ARG A 124 0.08 -21.85 14.63
CA ARG A 124 0.51 -23.25 14.58
C ARG A 124 -0.73 -24.13 14.40
N VAL A 125 -0.75 -24.88 13.30
CA VAL A 125 -1.76 -25.92 13.08
C VAL A 125 -1.47 -27.08 14.02
N ASN A 126 -2.44 -27.44 14.85
CA ASN A 126 -2.33 -28.60 15.74
C ASN A 126 -2.70 -29.88 14.99
N ASP A 127 -2.22 -31.02 15.50
CA ASP A 127 -2.50 -32.33 14.93
C ASP A 127 -4.02 -32.56 14.81
N ALA A 128 -4.43 -33.06 13.65
CA ALA A 128 -5.81 -33.35 13.38
C ALA A 128 -6.26 -34.57 14.20
N VAL A 129 -7.36 -34.43 14.92
CA VAL A 129 -8.10 -35.59 15.45
C VAL A 129 -9.06 -36.04 14.36
N ALA A 130 -9.11 -37.35 14.07
CA ALA A 130 -9.96 -37.91 13.02
C ALA A 130 -11.41 -37.38 13.11
N GLY A 131 -11.92 -36.87 11.99
CA GLY A 131 -13.27 -36.29 11.90
C GLY A 131 -13.43 -34.85 12.43
N LYS A 132 -12.37 -34.17 12.85
CA LYS A 132 -12.41 -32.77 13.33
C LYS A 132 -11.45 -31.87 12.57
N LYS A 133 -11.87 -30.61 12.33
CA LYS A 133 -10.96 -29.57 11.82
C LYS A 133 -9.81 -29.35 12.81
N SER A 134 -8.58 -29.31 12.30
CA SER A 134 -7.40 -28.95 13.09
C SER A 134 -7.60 -27.60 13.75
N ARG A 135 -7.45 -27.57 15.08
CA ARG A 135 -7.38 -26.30 15.83
C ARG A 135 -6.08 -25.60 15.48
N LYS A 136 -6.09 -24.27 15.53
CA LYS A 136 -4.91 -23.44 15.34
C LYS A 136 -4.61 -22.68 16.63
N THR A 137 -3.36 -22.73 17.10
CA THR A 137 -2.90 -21.99 18.27
C THR A 137 -2.13 -20.74 17.81
N PRO A 138 -2.53 -19.52 18.21
CA PRO A 138 -1.79 -18.32 17.88
C PRO A 138 -0.51 -18.20 18.73
N PHE A 139 0.58 -17.80 18.11
CA PHE A 139 1.84 -17.44 18.73
C PHE A 139 2.20 -16.00 18.35
N PHE A 140 2.70 -15.25 19.33
CA PHE A 140 3.23 -13.91 19.10
C PHE A 140 4.76 -13.97 19.06
N MET A 141 5.34 -13.57 17.93
CA MET A 141 6.77 -13.53 17.70
C MET A 141 7.25 -12.09 17.85
N TYR A 142 8.22 -11.87 18.73
CA TYR A 142 8.77 -10.55 19.05
C TYR A 142 10.27 -10.66 19.31
N ARG A 143 10.98 -9.52 19.39
CA ARG A 143 12.40 -9.52 19.74
C ARG A 143 12.59 -9.66 21.24
N GLU A 144 13.58 -10.45 21.63
CA GLU A 144 13.93 -10.68 23.04
C GLU A 144 14.30 -9.40 23.80
N ASP A 145 14.91 -8.43 23.11
CA ASP A 145 15.31 -7.14 23.69
C ASP A 145 14.16 -6.13 23.85
N GLY A 146 12.94 -6.49 23.46
CA GLY A 146 11.75 -5.62 23.53
C GLY A 146 11.77 -4.46 22.52
N GLU A 147 12.78 -4.38 21.66
CA GLU A 147 12.88 -3.35 20.63
C GLU A 147 12.02 -3.68 19.41
N PRO A 148 11.60 -2.67 18.62
CA PRO A 148 10.81 -2.92 17.42
C PRO A 148 11.52 -3.81 16.38
N LEU A 149 10.75 -4.67 15.75
CA LEU A 149 11.09 -5.39 14.53
C LEU A 149 10.89 -4.50 13.30
N PHE A 150 11.71 -4.69 12.27
CA PHE A 150 11.53 -4.04 10.98
C PHE A 150 11.41 -5.11 9.89
N MET A 151 10.20 -5.33 9.39
CA MET A 151 10.01 -6.21 8.23
C MET A 151 10.36 -5.49 6.93
N ALA A 152 10.99 -6.20 6.01
CA ALA A 152 11.21 -5.71 4.65
C ALA A 152 9.88 -5.65 3.89
N GLY A 153 9.55 -4.47 3.37
CA GLY A 153 8.31 -4.22 2.63
C GLY A 153 8.56 -3.67 1.23
N LEU A 154 7.52 -3.78 0.39
CA LEU A 154 7.43 -3.14 -0.90
C LEU A 154 6.23 -2.20 -0.91
N TRP A 155 6.36 -1.08 -1.63
CA TRP A 155 5.26 -0.13 -1.80
C TRP A 155 5.02 0.23 -3.26
N SER A 156 3.85 0.78 -3.55
CA SER A 156 3.48 1.28 -4.88
C SER A 156 2.55 2.47 -4.75
N VAL A 157 2.61 3.39 -5.70
CA VAL A 157 1.58 4.41 -5.88
C VAL A 157 0.60 3.89 -6.92
N TRP A 158 -0.67 3.88 -6.56
CA TRP A 158 -1.75 3.73 -7.52
C TRP A 158 -2.30 5.10 -7.89
N LYS A 159 -2.57 5.31 -9.18
CA LYS A 159 -3.26 6.50 -9.68
C LYS A 159 -4.32 6.02 -10.67
N PRO A 160 -5.55 6.56 -10.63
CA PRO A 160 -6.54 6.25 -11.64
C PRO A 160 -6.03 6.72 -13.00
N ALA A 161 -6.24 5.92 -14.05
CA ALA A 161 -6.05 6.41 -15.40
C ALA A 161 -6.94 7.64 -15.60
N ARG A 162 -6.39 8.77 -16.07
CA ARG A 162 -7.20 9.94 -16.40
C ARG A 162 -8.30 9.48 -17.36
N ARG A 163 -9.57 9.57 -16.95
CA ARG A 163 -10.70 9.42 -17.88
C ARG A 163 -10.42 10.38 -19.03
N ARG A 164 -10.27 9.86 -20.25
CA ARG A 164 -10.41 10.72 -21.43
C ARG A 164 -11.81 11.31 -21.32
N ARG A 165 -11.92 12.63 -21.14
CA ARG A 165 -13.19 13.32 -21.34
C ARG A 165 -13.67 12.88 -22.73
N PRO A 166 -14.93 12.48 -22.91
CA PRO A 166 -15.47 12.35 -24.26
C PRO A 166 -15.16 13.67 -24.94
N ALA A 167 -14.44 13.63 -26.07
CA ALA A 167 -14.33 14.81 -26.92
C ALA A 167 -15.78 15.26 -27.14
N GLU A 168 -16.07 16.52 -26.84
CA GLU A 168 -17.35 17.14 -27.17
C GLU A 168 -17.64 16.74 -28.62
N LEU A 169 -18.66 15.90 -28.81
CA LEU A 169 -19.25 15.74 -30.12
C LEU A 169 -19.74 17.14 -30.48
N HIS A 170 -18.94 17.88 -31.27
CA HIS A 170 -19.42 19.05 -31.96
C HIS A 170 -20.61 18.59 -32.81
N HIS A 171 -21.80 18.79 -32.25
CA HIS A 171 -23.05 18.83 -32.98
C HIS A 171 -22.91 19.96 -34.00
N HIS A 172 -22.50 19.62 -35.21
CA HIS A 172 -22.62 20.52 -36.34
C HIS A 172 -24.09 20.51 -36.78
N HIS A 173 -24.90 21.29 -36.07
CA HIS A 173 -26.21 21.72 -36.53
C HIS A 173 -26.29 23.23 -36.45
N HIS A 174 -26.23 23.89 -37.61
CA HIS A 174 -26.95 25.13 -38.00
C HIS A 174 -26.58 25.40 -39.48
N ARG A 175 -27.42 24.99 -40.45
CA ARG A 175 -28.50 25.77 -41.12
C ARG A 175 -28.06 27.05 -41.86
N CYS A 176 -28.27 27.01 -43.18
CA CYS A 176 -28.87 28.02 -44.07
C CYS A 176 -28.25 29.42 -44.24
N ALA A 177 -27.87 29.75 -45.48
CA ALA A 177 -28.41 30.84 -46.32
C ALA A 177 -27.86 30.67 -47.77
N ARG A 178 -28.67 30.53 -48.83
CA ARG A 178 -29.10 31.62 -49.77
C ARG A 178 -27.98 32.66 -49.94
N GLY A 179 -27.31 32.89 -51.07
CA GLY A 179 -27.70 32.89 -52.48
C GLY A 179 -27.30 34.25 -53.07
N ALA A 180 -26.83 34.26 -54.34
CA ALA A 180 -26.64 35.38 -55.28
C ALA A 180 -25.17 35.67 -55.69
N GLY A 181 -24.94 35.73 -57.00
CA GLY A 181 -23.71 36.24 -57.62
C GLY A 181 -23.25 35.48 -58.87
N ARG A 182 -24.03 35.49 -59.96
CA ARG A 182 -23.51 35.35 -61.33
C ARG A 182 -23.42 36.76 -61.92
N ASP A 183 -22.22 37.18 -62.29
CA ASP A 183 -21.97 38.17 -63.36
C ASP A 183 -22.25 37.52 -64.73
N PRO A 184 -22.42 38.28 -65.83
CA PRO A 184 -22.19 39.73 -66.01
C PRO A 184 -23.43 40.57 -66.37
#